data_AF-A0A356Q2G5-F1
#
_entry.id   AF-A0A356Q2G5-F1
#
_cell.length_a   1.000
_cell.length_b   1.000
_cell.length_c   1.000
_cell.angle_alpha   90.00
_cell.angle_beta   90.00
_cell.angle_gamma   90.00
#
_symmetry.space_group_name_H-M   'P 1'
#
loop_
_entity.id
_entity.type
_entity.pdbx_description
1 polymer ?
#
loop_
_entity_poly.entity_id
_entity_poly.type
_entity_poly.pdbx_seq_one_letter_code
_entity_poly.pdbx_strand_id
1 'polypeptide(L)'
;MAIKTNDFQHIEARPFAPNLGADIYGVDLSKPVPDDQFAEIRQAFLDYQVLFFKQQSEIPPDLHVTFGKRFGPLHAHPAAPTMDGHP
;
A
#
# COMPACT_ATOMS: atom_id res chain seq x y z
N MET A 1 11.10 17.60 -16.35
CA MET A 1 9.99 16.71 -15.98
C MET A 1 9.55 17.10 -14.59
N ALA A 2 8.25 17.34 -14.38
CA ALA A 2 7.74 17.73 -13.07
C ALA A 2 7.58 16.47 -12.21
N ILE A 3 8.24 16.44 -11.05
CA ILE A 3 7.93 15.47 -10.01
C ILE A 3 6.47 15.73 -9.63
N LYS A 4 5.60 14.74 -9.81
CA LYS A 4 4.22 14.82 -9.33
C LYS A 4 4.28 14.79 -7.80
N THR A 5 4.16 15.94 -7.16
CA THR A 5 3.87 16.03 -5.72
C THR A 5 2.39 16.28 -5.59
N ASN A 6 1.63 15.22 -5.28
CA ASN A 6 0.23 15.36 -4.88
C ASN A 6 0.20 15.73 -3.39
N ASP A 7 -0.61 16.73 -3.03
CA ASP A 7 -0.77 17.20 -1.64
C ASP A 7 -1.70 16.27 -0.86
N PHE A 8 -1.18 15.11 -0.46
CA PHE A 8 -1.84 14.17 0.44
C PHE A 8 -1.89 14.73 1.87
N GLN A 9 -2.98 14.48 2.59
CA GLN A 9 -3.21 15.01 3.95
C GLN A 9 -2.92 13.96 5.04
N HIS A 10 -3.06 12.68 4.73
CA HIS A 10 -2.98 11.56 5.67
C HIS A 10 -1.78 10.64 5.42
N ILE A 11 -1.14 10.74 4.25
CA ILE A 11 0.12 10.07 3.93
C ILE A 11 1.14 11.05 3.35
N GLU A 12 2.41 10.66 3.37
CA GLU A 12 3.45 11.33 2.60
C GLU A 12 3.93 10.38 1.50
N ALA A 13 3.89 10.83 0.24
CA ALA A 13 4.39 10.08 -0.91
C ALA A 13 5.66 10.75 -1.44
N ARG A 14 6.79 10.04 -1.38
CA ARG A 14 8.07 10.48 -1.93
C ARG A 14 8.34 9.72 -3.23
N PRO A 15 8.30 10.37 -4.40
CA PRO A 15 8.57 9.70 -5.67
C PRO A 15 9.96 9.05 -5.68
N PHE A 16 10.02 7.79 -6.09
CA PHE A 16 11.26 6.99 -6.11
C PHE A 16 12.06 7.24 -7.39
N ALA A 17 11.38 7.22 -8.54
CA ALA A 17 11.95 7.53 -9.84
C ALA A 17 11.01 8.46 -10.63
N PRO A 18 11.47 9.09 -11.74
CA PRO A 18 10.69 10.12 -12.43
C PRO A 18 9.29 9.69 -12.90
N ASN A 19 9.09 8.42 -13.21
CA ASN A 19 7.85 7.91 -13.81
C ASN A 19 7.24 6.69 -13.09
N LEU A 20 7.89 6.17 -12.05
CA LEU A 20 7.50 4.91 -11.41
C LEU A 20 7.95 4.90 -9.95
N GLY A 21 7.05 4.47 -9.08
CA GLY A 21 7.38 4.20 -7.69
C GLY A 21 7.24 5.40 -6.78
N ALA A 22 6.74 5.17 -5.57
CA ALA A 22 6.84 6.09 -4.46
C ALA A 22 7.07 5.34 -3.13
N ASP A 23 7.91 5.92 -2.28
CA ASP A 23 8.00 5.53 -0.86
C ASP A 23 6.87 6.24 -0.10
N ILE A 24 6.08 5.47 0.67
CA ILE A 24 4.92 5.95 1.42
C ILE A 24 5.23 5.94 2.91
N TYR A 25 4.97 7.07 3.57
CA TYR A 25 5.13 7.29 5.01
C TYR A 25 3.80 7.77 5.63
N GLY A 26 3.74 7.77 6.96
CA GLY A 26 2.58 8.27 7.72
C GLY A 26 1.43 7.28 7.89
N VAL A 27 1.55 6.06 7.36
CA VAL A 27 0.59 4.95 7.53
C VAL A 27 1.27 3.76 8.21
N ASP A 28 0.52 3.05 9.06
CA ASP A 28 0.93 1.81 9.71
C ASP A 28 -0.05 0.68 9.36
N LEU A 29 0.35 -0.20 8.44
CA LEU A 29 -0.43 -1.32 7.93
C LEU A 29 -0.55 -2.47 8.95
N SER A 30 0.18 -2.42 10.07
CA SER A 30 -0.03 -3.33 11.20
C SER A 30 -1.29 -2.99 12.01
N LYS A 31 -2.05 -1.97 11.59
CA LYS A 31 -3.31 -1.52 12.19
C LYS A 31 -4.39 -1.32 11.11
N PRO A 32 -5.69 -1.28 11.48
CA PRO A 32 -6.74 -0.88 10.57
C PRO A 32 -6.47 0.51 9.96
N VAL A 33 -6.46 0.59 8.63
CA VAL A 33 -6.24 1.85 7.89
C VAL A 33 -7.58 2.57 7.73
N PRO A 34 -7.73 3.82 8.20
CA PRO A 34 -8.91 4.65 7.97
C PRO A 34 -9.25 4.84 6.48
N ASP A 35 -10.50 5.14 6.18
CA ASP A 35 -10.98 5.22 4.78
C ASP A 35 -10.40 6.40 4.00
N ASP A 36 -10.21 7.54 4.66
CA ASP A 36 -9.53 8.73 4.13
C ASP A 36 -8.07 8.44 3.77
N GLN A 37 -7.33 7.82 4.68
CA GLN A 37 -5.95 7.42 4.45
C GLN A 37 -5.83 6.37 3.34
N PHE A 38 -6.76 5.41 3.27
CA PHE A 38 -6.78 4.45 2.17
C PHE A 38 -7.13 5.09 0.82
N ALA A 39 -8.05 6.06 0.79
CA ALA A 39 -8.38 6.78 -0.44
C ALA A 39 -7.12 7.45 -1.04
N GLU A 40 -6.28 8.05 -0.18
CA GLU A 40 -4.99 8.62 -0.61
C GLU A 40 -4.00 7.55 -1.06
N ILE A 41 -3.90 6.42 -0.37
CA ILE A 41 -3.05 5.29 -0.80
C ILE A 41 -3.49 4.78 -2.18
N ARG A 42 -4.80 4.67 -2.41
CA ARG A 42 -5.33 4.23 -3.71
C ARG A 42 -5.01 5.25 -4.80
N GLN A 43 -5.13 6.55 -4.51
CA GLN A 43 -4.75 7.60 -5.45
C GLN A 43 -3.25 7.56 -5.74
N ALA A 44 -2.40 7.45 -4.72
CA ALA A 44 -0.96 7.28 -4.88
C ALA A 44 -0.61 6.05 -5.73
N PHE A 45 -1.33 4.93 -5.55
CA PHE A 45 -1.12 3.73 -6.37
C PHE A 45 -1.44 3.98 -7.84
N LEU A 46 -2.51 4.72 -8.15
CA LEU A 46 -2.84 5.11 -9.52
C LEU A 46 -1.81 6.06 -10.13
N ASP A 47 -1.24 6.97 -9.33
CA ASP A 47 -0.27 7.95 -9.80
C ASP A 47 1.14 7.40 -9.99
N TYR A 48 1.59 6.54 -9.08
CA TYR A 48 2.97 6.04 -9.00
C TYR A 48 3.12 4.56 -9.37
N GLN A 49 2.02 3.82 -9.54
CA GLN A 49 1.93 2.42 -9.99
C GLN A 49 2.53 1.38 -9.03
N VAL A 50 3.57 1.72 -8.28
CA VAL A 50 4.23 0.85 -7.29
C VAL A 50 4.47 1.68 -6.03
N LEU A 51 4.10 1.13 -4.88
CA LEU A 51 4.24 1.81 -3.58
C LEU A 51 5.09 0.96 -2.63
N PHE A 52 5.99 1.60 -1.90
CA PHE A 52 6.77 0.98 -0.84
C PHE A 52 6.42 1.63 0.50
N PHE A 53 5.73 0.92 1.39
CA PHE A 53 5.38 1.42 2.71
C PHE A 53 6.59 1.34 3.65
N LYS A 54 7.00 2.47 4.21
CA LYS A 54 8.16 2.58 5.10
C LYS A 54 7.73 2.62 6.56
N GLN A 55 8.68 2.37 7.46
CA GLN A 55 8.50 2.43 8.92
C GLN A 55 7.35 1.56 9.45
N GLN A 56 7.18 0.38 8.84
CA GLN A 56 6.17 -0.58 9.27
C GLN A 56 6.65 -1.40 10.47
N SER A 57 5.75 -1.61 11.43
CA SER A 57 5.86 -2.72 12.37
C SER A 57 5.56 -4.03 11.64
N GLU A 58 5.80 -5.18 12.28
CA GLU A 58 5.37 -6.47 11.74
C GLU A 58 3.86 -6.46 11.50
N ILE A 59 3.45 -6.79 10.27
CA ILE A 59 2.05 -6.77 9.84
C ILE A 59 1.46 -8.15 10.12
N PRO A 60 0.45 -8.27 10.99
CA PRO A 60 -0.27 -9.52 11.19
C PRO A 60 -0.87 -10.04 9.88
N PRO A 61 -0.81 -11.35 9.59
CA PRO A 61 -1.32 -11.92 8.33
C PRO A 61 -2.78 -11.55 8.02
N ASP A 62 -3.66 -11.53 9.02
CA ASP A 62 -5.07 -11.12 8.85
C ASP A 62 -5.22 -9.67 8.41
N LEU A 63 -4.39 -8.77 8.94
CA LEU A 63 -4.41 -7.37 8.54
C LEU A 63 -3.84 -7.18 7.14
N HIS A 64 -2.82 -7.96 6.77
CA HIS A 64 -2.30 -7.95 5.41
C HIS A 64 -3.37 -8.40 4.39
N VAL A 65 -4.07 -9.49 4.68
CA VAL A 65 -5.21 -9.98 3.88
C VAL A 65 -6.33 -8.92 3.81
N THR A 66 -6.67 -8.32 4.95
CA THR A 66 -7.72 -7.29 5.04
C THR A 66 -7.38 -6.06 4.20
N PHE A 67 -6.13 -5.59 4.26
CA PHE A 67 -5.66 -4.47 3.45
C PHE A 67 -5.65 -4.81 1.96
N GLY A 68 -5.14 -5.99 1.58
CA GLY A 68 -5.13 -6.44 0.18
C GLY A 68 -6.52 -6.50 -0.45
N LYS A 69 -7.53 -6.97 0.31
CA LYS A 69 -8.93 -7.02 -0.14
C LYS A 69 -9.53 -5.65 -0.48
N ARG A 70 -8.95 -4.56 0.02
CA ARG A 70 -9.42 -3.20 -0.31
C ARG A 70 -9.09 -2.80 -1.76
N PHE A 71 -8.14 -3.48 -2.41
CA PHE A 71 -7.82 -3.29 -3.83
C PHE A 71 -8.66 -4.18 -4.75
N GLY A 72 -9.23 -5.27 -4.22
CA GLY A 72 -10.05 -6.22 -4.96
C GLY A 72 -9.98 -7.63 -4.36
N PRO A 73 -10.65 -8.62 -4.99
CA PRO A 73 -10.57 -10.01 -4.55
C PRO A 73 -9.14 -10.54 -4.58
N LEU A 74 -8.74 -11.29 -3.54
CA LEU A 74 -7.42 -11.94 -3.49
C LEU A 74 -7.41 -13.22 -4.32
N HIS A 75 -6.28 -13.48 -4.96
CA HIS A 75 -6.00 -14.72 -5.67
C HIS A 75 -4.87 -15.47 -4.98
N ALA A 76 -5.09 -16.75 -4.67
CA ALA A 76 -4.05 -17.65 -4.17
C ALA A 76 -3.41 -18.39 -5.36
N HIS A 77 -2.11 -18.14 -5.58
CA HIS A 77 -1.40 -18.78 -6.68
C HIS A 77 -1.00 -20.21 -6.30
N PRO A 78 -1.40 -21.25 -7.05
CA PRO A 78 -1.25 -22.65 -6.63
C PRO A 78 0.21 -23.14 -6.50
N ALA A 79 1.15 -22.45 -7.14
CA ALA A 79 2.59 -22.77 -7.07
C ALA A 79 3.38 -21.91 -6.07
N ALA A 80 2.74 -20.91 -5.43
CA ALA A 80 3.41 -20.09 -4.43
C ALA A 80 3.21 -20.72 -3.04
N PRO A 81 4.26 -20.81 -2.20
CA PRO A 81 4.08 -21.22 -0.82
C PRO A 81 3.18 -20.20 -0.11
N THR A 82 2.07 -20.66 0.47
CA THR A 82 1.15 -19.86 1.26
C THR A 82 1.36 -20.15 2.75
N MET A 83 0.99 -19.20 3.60
CA MET A 83 0.92 -19.44 5.04
C MET A 83 -0.37 -20.20 5.36
N ASP A 84 -0.34 -21.12 6.33
CA ASP A 84 -1.54 -21.85 6.73
C ASP A 84 -2.67 -20.88 7.11
N GLY A 85 -3.83 -21.00 6.44
CA GLY A 85 -4.99 -20.15 6.67
C GLY A 85 -4.99 -18.80 5.94
N HIS A 86 -3.93 -18.45 5.19
CA HIS A 86 -3.85 -17.19 4.44
C HIS A 86 -3.56 -17.44 2.94
N PRO A 87 -4.31 -16.79 2.04
CA PRO A 87 -4.21 -17.00 0.58
C PRO A 87 -2.90 -16.47 -0.02
#